data_AF-A0A2M8DQD8-F1
#
_entry.id   AF-A0A2M8DQD8-F1
#
_cell.length_a   1.000
_cell.length_b   1.000
_cell.length_c   1.000
_cell.angle_alpha   90.00
_cell.angle_beta   90.00
_cell.angle_gamma   90.00
#
_symmetry.space_group_name_H-M   'P 1'
#
loop_
_entity.id
_entity.type
_entity.pdbx_description
1 polymer ?
#
loop_
_entity_poly.entity_id
_entity_poly.type
_entity_poly.pdbx_seq_one_letter_code
_entity_poly.pdbx_strand_id
1 'polypeptide(L)'
;INQYTRWLTVPLAVLQAYGYITLIQRQSQFQILGSLSTQQLIISILTITAGTMFLMWIGELISERKVGNGISLLIFAGIVVSLPSSLQRTIAIFDPS
;
A
#
# COMPACT_ATOMS: atom_id res chain seq x y z
N ILE A 1 7.69 10.08 -20.94
CA ILE A 1 8.19 10.15 -19.55
C ILE A 1 7.58 9.05 -18.66
N ASN A 2 6.25 8.90 -18.59
CA ASN A 2 5.60 7.85 -17.77
C ASN A 2 6.15 6.43 -17.97
N GLN A 3 6.56 6.06 -19.19
CA GLN A 3 7.15 4.74 -19.43
C GLN A 3 8.48 4.53 -18.69
N TYR A 4 9.39 5.50 -18.65
CA TYR A 4 10.65 5.38 -17.89
C TYR A 4 10.40 5.33 -16.39
N THR A 5 9.49 6.16 -15.88
CA THR A 5 9.08 6.15 -14.47
C THR A 5 8.45 4.82 -14.08
N ARG A 6 7.64 4.22 -14.96
CA ARG A 6 7.06 2.89 -14.77
C ARG A 6 8.12 1.79 -14.69
N TRP A 7 9.11 1.82 -15.57
CA TRP A 7 10.20 0.83 -15.55
C TRP A 7 11.08 0.92 -14.30
N LEU A 8 11.24 2.12 -13.73
CA LEU A 8 11.96 2.33 -12.47
C LEU A 8 11.14 1.96 -11.23
N THR A 9 9.84 2.23 -11.25
CA THR A 9 8.95 1.99 -10.10
C THR A 9 8.62 0.52 -9.90
N VAL A 10 8.58 -0.31 -10.94
CA VAL A 10 8.35 -1.76 -10.82
C VAL A 10 9.37 -2.46 -9.91
N PRO A 11 10.70 -2.40 -10.17
CA PRO A 11 11.69 -3.06 -9.32
C PRO A 11 11.74 -2.44 -7.91
N LEU A 12 11.52 -1.13 -7.79
CA LEU A 12 11.41 -0.45 -6.50
C LEU A 12 10.22 -0.96 -5.68
N ALA A 13 9.05 -1.14 -6.31
CA ALA A 13 7.85 -1.66 -5.65
C ALA A 13 8.05 -3.10 -5.15
N VAL A 14 8.75 -3.94 -5.92
CA VAL A 14 9.11 -5.30 -5.51
C VAL A 14 10.03 -5.28 -4.28
N LEU A 15 11.07 -4.44 -4.31
CA LEU A 15 11.99 -4.28 -3.18
C LEU A 15 11.25 -3.77 -1.94
N GLN A 16 10.37 -2.78 -2.11
CA GLN A 16 9.56 -2.23 -1.03
C GLN A 16 8.59 -3.27 -0.46
N ALA A 17 7.93 -4.08 -1.29
CA ALA A 17 7.03 -5.15 -0.85
C ALA A 17 7.78 -6.21 -0.04
N TYR A 18 8.98 -6.59 -0.47
CA TYR A 18 9.85 -7.49 0.29
C TYR A 18 10.24 -6.89 1.65
N GLY A 19 10.67 -5.62 1.68
CA GLY A 19 11.00 -4.90 2.91
C GLY A 19 9.82 -4.83 3.89
N TYR A 20 8.62 -4.57 3.38
CA TYR A 20 7.41 -4.48 4.21
C TYR A 20 7.01 -5.84 4.81
N ILE A 21 7.03 -6.90 4.00
CA ILE A 21 6.71 -8.25 4.48
C ILE A 21 7.72 -8.73 5.52
N THR A 22 9.01 -8.51 5.30
CA THR A 22 10.05 -8.92 6.26
C THR A 22 9.97 -8.13 7.57
N LEU A 23 9.60 -6.85 7.53
CA LEU A 23 9.35 -6.04 8.72
C LEU A 23 8.13 -6.56 9.49
N ILE A 24 7.02 -6.85 8.81
CA ILE A 24 5.84 -7.44 9.44
C ILE A 24 6.19 -8.80 10.06
N GLN A 25 6.90 -9.68 9.36
CA GLN A 25 7.31 -10.98 9.90
C GLN A 25 8.13 -10.85 11.19
N ARG A 26 8.97 -9.81 11.30
CA ARG A 26 9.78 -9.55 12.49
C ARG A 26 8.99 -8.90 13.63
N GLN A 27 8.00 -8.06 13.30
CA GLN A 27 7.17 -7.36 14.27
C GLN A 27 5.95 -8.17 14.73
N SER A 28 5.48 -9.11 13.90
CA SER A 28 4.38 -10.02 14.23
C SER A 28 4.90 -11.09 15.19
N GLN A 29 4.99 -10.72 16.46
CA GLN A 29 5.10 -11.64 17.60
C GLN A 29 3.89 -12.59 17.67
N PHE A 30 2.83 -12.28 16.90
CA PHE A 30 1.66 -13.11 16.68
C PHE A 30 1.84 -14.01 15.45
N GLN A 31 1.97 -15.32 15.70
CA GLN A 31 1.90 -16.46 14.78
C GLN A 31 0.57 -16.54 13.99
N ILE A 32 0.10 -15.47 13.36
CA ILE A 32 -1.14 -15.51 12.56
C ILE A 32 -0.91 -16.30 11.27
N LEU A 33 0.35 -16.48 10.86
CA LEU A 33 0.74 -17.45 9.86
C LEU A 33 1.77 -18.39 10.50
N GLY A 34 1.39 -19.65 10.72
CA GLY A 34 2.39 -20.72 10.91
C GLY A 34 3.43 -20.65 9.79
N SER A 35 4.68 -21.03 10.07
CA SER A 35 5.87 -20.90 9.19
C SER A 35 5.52 -20.53 7.75
N LEU A 36 5.52 -19.23 7.44
CA LEU A 36 5.28 -18.73 6.09
C LEU A 36 6.23 -19.47 5.15
N SER A 37 5.68 -20.38 4.35
CA SER A 37 6.47 -21.09 3.35
C SER A 37 7.02 -20.06 2.37
N THR A 38 8.24 -20.26 1.88
CA THR A 38 8.86 -19.40 0.85
C THR A 38 7.90 -19.15 -0.33
N GLN A 39 7.03 -20.13 -0.63
CA GLN A 39 5.98 -20.02 -1.63
C GLN A 39 4.92 -18.95 -1.30
N GLN A 40 4.45 -18.86 -0.06
CA GLN A 40 3.46 -17.87 0.37
C GLN A 40 4.05 -16.45 0.38
N LEU A 41 5.33 -16.32 0.71
CA LEU A 41 6.06 -15.06 0.67
C LEU A 41 6.13 -14.52 -0.77
N ILE A 42 6.51 -15.37 -1.73
CA ILE A 42 6.59 -15.00 -3.15
C ILE A 42 5.22 -14.58 -3.68
N ILE A 43 4.16 -15.35 -3.38
CA ILE A 43 2.79 -15.02 -3.80
C ILE A 43 2.37 -13.66 -3.21
N SER A 44 2.66 -13.41 -1.93
CA SER A 44 2.31 -12.13 -1.27
C SER A 44 3.04 -10.95 -1.92
N ILE A 45 4.34 -11.09 -2.22
CA ILE A 45 5.10 -10.04 -2.94
C ILE A 45 4.48 -9.79 -4.31
N LEU A 46 4.14 -10.83 -5.06
CA LEU A 46 3.53 -10.69 -6.38
C LEU A 46 2.16 -10.02 -6.29
N THR A 47 1.32 -10.38 -5.31
CA THR A 47 0.01 -9.76 -5.10
C THR A 47 0.13 -8.28 -4.75
N ILE A 48 1.03 -7.91 -3.83
CA ILE A 48 1.26 -6.51 -3.45
C ILE A 48 1.79 -5.74 -4.66
N THR A 49 2.79 -6.28 -5.35
CA THR A 49 3.37 -5.62 -6.53
C THR A 49 2.31 -5.43 -7.62
N ALA A 50 1.53 -6.46 -7.94
CA ALA A 50 0.45 -6.38 -8.92
C ALA A 50 -0.61 -5.34 -8.52
N GLY A 51 -1.00 -5.29 -7.24
CA GLY A 51 -1.91 -4.28 -6.71
C GLY A 51 -1.37 -2.86 -6.85
N THR A 52 -0.09 -2.63 -6.54
CA THR A 52 0.54 -1.30 -6.69
C THR A 52 0.60 -0.85 -8.15
N MET A 53 0.91 -1.78 -9.08
CA MET A 53 0.91 -1.49 -10.52
C MET A 53 -0.49 -1.19 -11.05
N PHE A 54 -1.50 -1.91 -10.55
CA PHE A 54 -2.89 -1.64 -10.88
C PHE A 54 -3.33 -0.25 -10.41
N LEU A 55 -2.98 0.16 -9.19
CA LEU A 55 -3.26 1.49 -8.67
C LEU A 55 -2.53 2.59 -9.46
N MET A 56 -1.26 2.37 -9.83
CA MET A 56 -0.52 3.29 -10.68
C MET A 56 -1.24 3.52 -12.01
N TRP A 57 -1.70 2.43 -12.66
CA TRP A 57 -2.45 2.51 -13.90
C TRP A 57 -3.76 3.31 -13.76
N ILE A 58 -4.50 3.13 -12.66
CA ILE A 58 -5.67 3.97 -12.37
C ILE A 58 -5.27 5.45 -12.21
N GLY A 59 -4.16 5.74 -11.54
CA GLY A 59 -3.66 7.11 -11.38
C GLY A 59 -3.28 7.76 -12.71
N GLU A 60 -2.71 7.00 -13.63
CA GLU A 60 -2.45 7.44 -15.00
C GLU A 60 -3.76 7.77 -15.74
N LEU A 61 -4.77 6.89 -15.66
CA LEU A 61 -6.09 7.11 -16.27
C LEU A 61 -6.79 8.38 -15.74
N ILE A 62 -6.71 8.64 -14.43
CA ILE A 62 -7.28 9.86 -13.82
C ILE A 62 -6.59 11.11 -14.35
N SER A 63 -5.26 11.05 -14.50
CA SER A 63 -4.47 12.17 -15.02
C SER A 63 -4.82 12.49 -16.48
N GLU A 64 -5.08 11.47 -17.30
CA GLU A 64 -5.52 11.64 -18.70
C GLU A 64 -6.90 12.28 -18.83
N ARG A 65 -7.78 12.11 -17.84
CA ARG A 65 -9.10 12.76 -17.77
C ARG A 65 -9.04 14.23 -17.33
N LYS A 66 -7.84 14.83 -17.24
CA LYS A 66 -7.56 16.22 -16.87
C LYS A 66 -8.04 16.64 -15.47
N VAL A 67 -8.29 15.68 -14.57
CA VAL A 67 -8.57 15.94 -13.15
C VAL A 67 -7.25 15.97 -12.37
N GLY A 68 -6.39 16.96 -12.64
CA GLY A 68 -5.12 17.14 -11.94
C GLY A 68 -4.12 15.97 -12.09
N ASN A 69 -3.28 15.76 -11.05
CA ASN A 69 -2.33 14.65 -10.99
C ASN A 69 -2.97 13.44 -10.28
N GLY A 70 -3.33 12.43 -11.04
CA GLY A 70 -4.11 11.27 -10.56
C GLY A 70 -3.40 10.45 -9.48
N ILE A 71 -2.07 10.38 -9.49
CA ILE A 71 -1.31 9.67 -8.44
C ILE A 71 -1.43 10.43 -7.11
N SER A 72 -1.33 11.77 -7.11
CA SER A 72 -1.52 12.56 -5.88
C SER A 72 -2.94 12.46 -5.33
N LEU A 73 -3.94 12.40 -6.21
CA LEU A 73 -5.34 12.22 -5.84
C LEU A 73 -5.59 10.85 -5.20
N LEU A 74 -4.95 9.79 -5.71
CA LEU A 74 -4.99 8.46 -5.10
C LEU A 74 -4.38 8.45 -3.69
N ILE A 75 -3.21 9.07 -3.51
CA ILE A 75 -2.56 9.16 -2.20
C ILE A 75 -3.45 9.96 -1.22
N PHE A 76 -3.99 11.09 -1.68
CA PHE A 76 -4.90 11.92 -0.89
C PHE A 76 -6.16 11.15 -0.47
N ALA A 77 -6.81 10.44 -1.40
CA ALA A 77 -7.98 9.62 -1.10
C ALA A 77 -7.65 8.54 -0.06
N GLY A 78 -6.49 7.89 -0.17
CA GLY A 78 -6.03 6.90 0.79
C GLY A 78 -5.89 7.46 2.22
N ILE A 79 -5.31 8.65 2.36
CA ILE A 79 -5.18 9.33 3.66
C ILE A 79 -6.56 9.71 4.20
N VAL A 80 -7.43 10.31 3.38
CA VAL A 80 -8.76 10.76 3.81
C VAL A 80 -9.63 9.60 4.32
N VAL A 81 -9.55 8.42 3.71
CA VAL A 81 -10.27 7.22 4.17
C VAL A 81 -9.84 6.77 5.57
N SER A 82 -8.58 7.01 5.96
CA SER A 82 -8.05 6.64 7.28
C SER A 82 -8.35 7.64 8.41
N LEU A 83 -8.72 8.88 8.07
CA LEU A 83 -9.04 9.92 9.05
C LEU A 83 -10.26 9.58 9.93
N PRO A 84 -11.44 9.18 9.39
CA PRO A 84 -12.63 8.95 10.21
C PRO A 84 -12.43 7.80 11.21
N SER A 85 -11.75 6.72 10.82
CA SER A 85 -11.46 5.60 11.72
C SER A 85 -10.49 5.99 12.84
N SER A 86 -9.51 6.86 12.54
CA SER A 86 -8.60 7.40 13.55
C SER A 86 -9.33 8.30 14.54
N LEU A 87 -10.24 9.17 14.07
CA LEU A 87 -11.06 10.03 14.91
C LEU A 87 -12.01 9.23 15.81
N GLN A 88 -12.66 8.20 15.28
CA GLN A 88 -13.52 7.30 16.06
C GLN A 88 -12.76 6.63 17.20
N ARG A 89 -11.53 6.15 16.94
CA ARG A 89 -10.68 5.56 17.99
C ARG A 89 -10.33 6.57 19.06
N THR A 90 -9.92 7.78 18.68
CA THR A 90 -9.56 8.84 19.65
C THR A 90 -10.74 9.23 20.53
N ILE A 91 -11.96 9.33 19.96
CA ILE A 91 -13.18 9.64 20.73
C ILE A 91 -13.57 8.47 21.64
N ALA A 92 -13.46 7.23 21.17
CA ALA A 92 -13.83 6.04 21.95
C ALA A 92 -12.89 5.77 23.14
N ILE A 93 -11.63 6.22 23.06
CA ILE A 93 -10.64 6.09 24.14
C ILE A 93 -10.63 7.35 25.04
N PHE A 94 -11.38 8.39 24.66
CA PHE A 94 -11.56 9.59 25.49
C PHE A 94 -12.50 9.25 26.65
N ASP A 95 -11.95 8.64 27.69
CA ASP A 95 -12.59 8.44 28.98
C ASP A 95 -12.51 9.76 29.76
N PRO A 96 -13.62 10.49 29.98
CA PRO A 96 -13.62 11.66 30.83
C PRO A 96 -13.67 11.19 32.28
N SER A 97 -12.52 10.82 32.84
CA SER A 97 -12.35 10.71 34.29
C SER A 97 -12.32 12.09 34.93
#